data_AF-A0A0S3RPH0-F1
#
_entry.id   AF-A0A0S3RPH0-F1
#
_cell.length_a   1.000
_cell.length_b   1.000
_cell.length_c   1.000
_cell.angle_alpha   90.00
_cell.angle_beta   90.00
_cell.angle_gamma   90.00
#
_symmetry.space_group_name_H-M   'P 1'
#
loop_
_entity.id
_entity.type
_entity.pdbx_description
1 polymer ?
#
loop_
_entity_poly.entity_id
_entity_poly.type
_entity_poly.pdbx_seq_one_letter_code
_entity_poly.pdbx_strand_id
1 'polypeptide(L)'
;MLTSHYIYGSKTDKSPCEKYQFLDEQTWQAFKLKRLDLAFQAKRRAAQEITKKNVHPHKLSREGYEKLELKMIKEASASNPIGASDTSTITRLPCHVTWKRARQRPSGEYTYEETASIARRIDELVEQSTQGTFTPEGREDILAVAIGRPEHYGRVQGVGKFIGIRQFFGPPTSHHSKAMSVMRSSRV
;
A
#
# COMPACT_ATOMS: atom_id res chain seq x y z
N MET A 1 -17.00 -9.78 -14.23
CA MET A 1 -17.81 -10.57 -13.25
C MET A 1 -19.30 -10.50 -13.60
N LEU A 2 -20.04 -11.62 -13.56
CA LEU A 2 -21.46 -11.68 -13.97
C LEU A 2 -22.33 -10.64 -13.25
N THR A 3 -22.25 -10.56 -11.92
CA THR A 3 -23.01 -9.60 -11.11
C THR A 3 -22.75 -8.14 -11.50
N SER A 4 -21.51 -7.78 -11.81
CA SER A 4 -21.17 -6.38 -12.11
C SER A 4 -21.59 -5.95 -13.52
N HIS A 5 -21.65 -6.86 -14.50
CA HIS A 5 -22.00 -6.50 -15.87
C HIS A 5 -23.47 -6.73 -16.19
N TYR A 6 -24.03 -7.85 -15.74
CA TYR A 6 -25.36 -8.34 -16.14
C TYR A 6 -26.46 -8.08 -15.10
N ILE A 7 -26.11 -7.69 -13.87
CA ILE A 7 -27.09 -7.33 -12.83
C ILE A 7 -27.06 -5.83 -12.52
N TYR A 8 -25.87 -5.25 -12.33
CA TYR A 8 -25.73 -3.84 -11.95
C TYR A 8 -24.96 -3.00 -12.99
N GLY A 9 -24.70 -3.56 -14.18
CA GLY A 9 -23.83 -2.95 -15.18
C GLY A 9 -24.55 -2.58 -16.46
N SER A 10 -23.78 -2.39 -17.53
CA SER A 10 -24.28 -1.96 -18.83
C SER A 10 -24.89 -3.08 -19.69
N LYS A 11 -24.97 -4.32 -19.19
CA LYS A 11 -25.51 -5.48 -19.92
C LYS A 11 -26.72 -6.09 -19.20
N THR A 12 -27.51 -5.27 -18.52
CA THR A 12 -28.71 -5.72 -17.80
C THR A 12 -29.83 -6.19 -18.73
N ASP A 13 -29.79 -5.73 -19.99
CA ASP A 13 -30.65 -6.08 -21.11
C ASP A 13 -30.27 -7.41 -21.78
N LYS A 14 -29.07 -7.94 -21.53
CA LYS A 14 -28.53 -9.12 -22.23
C LYS A 14 -28.49 -10.32 -21.30
N SER A 15 -28.71 -11.52 -21.85
CA SER A 15 -28.47 -12.74 -21.09
C SER A 15 -26.99 -13.13 -21.15
N PRO A 16 -26.34 -13.44 -20.01
CA PRO A 16 -25.01 -14.02 -20.05
C PRO A 16 -24.98 -15.40 -20.71
N CYS A 17 -26.10 -16.11 -20.79
CA CYS A 17 -26.21 -17.42 -21.42
C CYS A 17 -25.88 -17.39 -22.93
N GLU A 18 -26.12 -16.26 -23.61
CA GLU A 18 -25.73 -16.06 -25.02
C GLU A 18 -24.21 -16.12 -25.21
N LYS A 19 -23.45 -15.69 -24.20
CA LYS A 19 -21.98 -15.64 -24.23
C LYS A 19 -21.34 -16.88 -23.60
N TYR A 20 -21.98 -17.43 -22.58
CA TYR A 20 -21.44 -18.51 -21.78
C TYR A 20 -22.31 -19.76 -21.97
N GLN A 21 -21.96 -20.58 -22.97
CA GLN A 21 -22.72 -21.78 -23.34
C GLN A 21 -22.86 -22.81 -22.19
N PHE A 22 -21.93 -22.80 -21.22
CA PHE A 22 -21.99 -23.67 -20.04
C PHE A 22 -22.99 -23.17 -18.98
N LEU A 23 -23.54 -21.96 -19.13
CA LEU A 23 -24.47 -21.35 -18.19
C LEU A 23 -25.89 -21.49 -18.74
N ASP A 24 -26.66 -22.38 -18.16
CA ASP A 24 -28.08 -22.54 -18.43
C ASP A 24 -28.92 -21.43 -17.79
N GLU A 25 -30.10 -21.18 -18.35
CA GLU A 25 -30.99 -20.11 -17.90
C GLU A 25 -31.45 -20.33 -16.46
N GLN A 26 -31.67 -21.59 -16.04
CA GLN A 26 -32.08 -21.90 -14.68
C GLN A 26 -30.99 -21.55 -13.66
N THR A 27 -29.73 -21.92 -13.93
CA THR A 27 -28.59 -21.53 -13.10
C THR A 27 -28.41 -20.01 -13.06
N TRP A 28 -28.61 -19.32 -14.19
CA TRP A 28 -28.54 -17.86 -14.22
C TRP A 28 -29.61 -17.20 -13.35
N GLN A 29 -30.86 -17.65 -13.45
CA GLN A 29 -31.96 -17.12 -12.63
C GLN A 29 -31.72 -17.39 -11.14
N ALA A 30 -31.30 -18.61 -10.77
CA ALA A 30 -30.95 -18.95 -9.39
C ALA A 30 -29.80 -18.07 -8.86
N PHE A 31 -28.79 -17.79 -9.69
CA PHE A 31 -27.72 -16.86 -9.36
C PHE A 31 -28.23 -15.43 -9.18
N LYS A 32 -29.10 -14.95 -10.08
CA LYS A 32 -29.68 -13.60 -10.03
C LYS A 32 -30.48 -13.39 -8.75
N LEU A 33 -31.34 -14.34 -8.37
CA LEU A 33 -32.08 -14.33 -7.12
C LEU A 33 -31.15 -14.20 -5.90
N LYS A 34 -30.09 -15.02 -5.83
CA LYS A 34 -29.09 -14.93 -4.75
C LYS A 34 -28.38 -13.57 -4.67
N ARG A 35 -28.20 -12.87 -5.80
CA ARG A 35 -27.57 -11.54 -5.84
C ARG A 35 -28.54 -10.39 -5.58
N LEU A 36 -29.84 -10.64 -5.72
CA LEU A 36 -30.91 -9.70 -5.39
C LEU A 36 -31.41 -9.84 -3.96
N ASP A 37 -31.07 -10.93 -3.28
CA ASP A 37 -31.30 -11.11 -1.85
C ASP A 37 -30.84 -9.90 -1.03
N LEU A 38 -31.69 -9.46 -0.09
CA LEU A 38 -31.47 -8.25 0.70
C LEU A 38 -30.24 -8.37 1.60
N ALA A 39 -29.98 -9.55 2.18
CA ALA A 39 -28.82 -9.77 3.03
C ALA A 39 -27.52 -9.73 2.21
N PHE A 40 -27.53 -10.30 1.00
CA PHE A 40 -26.42 -10.17 0.07
C PHE A 40 -26.17 -8.71 -0.35
N GLN A 41 -27.23 -7.98 -0.71
CA GLN A 41 -27.11 -6.57 -1.09
C GLN A 41 -26.59 -5.69 0.05
N ALA A 42 -27.01 -5.95 1.29
CA ALA A 42 -26.49 -5.25 2.47
C ALA A 42 -24.98 -5.51 2.64
N LYS A 43 -24.53 -6.76 2.55
CA LYS A 43 -23.10 -7.13 2.60
C LYS A 43 -22.30 -6.44 1.48
N ARG A 44 -22.84 -6.44 0.24
CA ARG A 44 -22.20 -5.77 -0.90
C ARG A 44 -22.06 -4.27 -0.67
N ARG A 45 -23.13 -3.59 -0.26
CA ARG A 45 -23.11 -2.14 0.01
C ARG A 45 -22.13 -1.80 1.12
N ALA A 46 -22.13 -2.55 2.23
CA ALA A 46 -21.18 -2.35 3.31
C ALA A 46 -19.72 -2.46 2.83
N ALA A 47 -19.40 -3.48 2.01
CA ALA A 47 -18.07 -3.62 1.42
C ALA A 47 -17.70 -2.47 0.46
N GLN A 48 -18.67 -1.96 -0.30
CA GLN A 48 -18.46 -0.79 -1.17
C GLN A 48 -18.20 0.48 -0.36
N GLU A 49 -18.95 0.71 0.72
CA GLU A 49 -18.72 1.85 1.62
C GLU A 49 -17.36 1.78 2.32
N ILE A 50 -16.93 0.59 2.76
CA ILE A 50 -15.58 0.39 3.29
C ILE A 50 -14.53 0.73 2.22
N THR A 51 -14.76 0.30 0.97
CA THR A 51 -13.82 0.56 -0.13
C THR A 51 -13.71 2.04 -0.47
N LYS A 52 -14.83 2.78 -0.47
CA LYS A 52 -14.86 4.24 -0.74
C LYS A 52 -14.03 5.05 0.27
N LYS A 53 -13.87 4.56 1.50
CA LYS A 53 -13.02 5.19 2.53
C LYS A 53 -11.52 5.07 2.23
N ASN A 54 -11.11 4.25 1.26
CA ASN A 54 -9.72 4.15 0.85
C ASN A 54 -9.36 5.30 -0.12
N VAL A 55 -8.84 6.37 0.45
CA VAL A 55 -8.45 7.61 -0.24
C VAL A 55 -7.28 7.39 -1.21
N HIS A 56 -6.34 6.49 -0.86
CA HIS A 56 -5.10 6.28 -1.61
C HIS A 56 -4.98 4.82 -2.07
N PRO A 57 -5.81 4.35 -3.01
CA PRO A 57 -5.74 2.97 -3.48
C PRO A 57 -4.45 2.74 -4.29
N HIS A 58 -3.74 1.67 -3.97
CA HIS A 58 -2.56 1.24 -4.74
C HIS A 58 -2.96 0.62 -6.09
N LYS A 59 -2.01 0.56 -7.02
CA LYS A 59 -2.18 0.02 -8.38
C LYS A 59 -1.43 -1.31 -8.60
N LEU A 60 -0.99 -1.94 -7.52
CA LEU A 60 -0.31 -3.23 -7.56
C LEU A 60 -1.23 -4.36 -8.06
N SER A 61 -0.60 -5.32 -8.75
CA SER A 61 -1.24 -6.57 -9.16
C SER A 61 -1.38 -7.54 -7.99
N ARG A 62 -1.83 -8.77 -8.26
CA ARG A 62 -1.93 -9.87 -7.27
C ARG A 62 -0.62 -10.15 -6.54
N GLU A 63 0.51 -9.79 -7.14
CA GLU A 63 1.86 -10.04 -6.64
C GLU A 63 2.28 -9.05 -5.54
N GLY A 64 1.58 -7.92 -5.42
CA GLY A 64 1.74 -7.00 -4.29
C GLY A 64 3.10 -6.30 -4.22
N TYR A 65 3.50 -5.95 -2.99
CA TYR A 65 4.66 -5.11 -2.69
C TYR A 65 6.00 -5.84 -2.85
N GLU A 66 6.04 -7.15 -2.58
CA GLU A 66 7.25 -7.95 -2.71
C GLU A 66 7.82 -7.92 -4.13
N LYS A 67 6.97 -8.15 -5.14
CA LYS A 67 7.41 -8.05 -6.53
C LYS A 67 7.64 -6.62 -6.99
N LEU A 68 6.98 -5.63 -6.38
CA LEU A 68 7.30 -4.22 -6.64
C LEU A 68 8.73 -3.91 -6.20
N GLU A 69 9.11 -4.28 -4.98
CA GLU A 69 10.45 -4.07 -4.44
C GLU A 69 11.51 -4.72 -5.32
N LEU A 70 11.32 -6.00 -5.69
CA LEU A 70 12.25 -6.70 -6.58
C LEU A 70 12.44 -6.00 -7.94
N LYS A 71 11.36 -5.45 -8.52
CA LYS A 71 11.46 -4.67 -9.77
C LYS A 71 12.25 -3.39 -9.56
N MET A 72 12.00 -2.67 -8.48
CA MET A 72 12.69 -1.42 -8.18
C MET A 72 14.19 -1.64 -7.96
N ILE A 73 14.57 -2.69 -7.23
CA ILE A 73 15.97 -3.07 -7.02
C ILE A 73 16.62 -3.39 -8.36
N LYS A 74 15.98 -4.22 -9.18
CA LYS A 74 16.50 -4.58 -10.51
C LYS A 74 16.66 -3.36 -11.43
N GLU A 75 15.70 -2.44 -11.43
CA GLU A 75 15.77 -1.17 -12.17
C GLU A 75 16.96 -0.32 -11.69
N ALA A 76 17.14 -0.17 -10.37
CA ALA A 76 18.24 0.60 -9.80
C ALA A 76 19.62 -0.01 -10.13
N SER A 77 19.75 -1.33 -10.03
CA SER A 77 20.98 -2.05 -10.38
C SER A 77 21.32 -1.96 -11.87
N ALA A 78 20.33 -1.86 -12.75
CA ALA A 78 20.55 -1.67 -14.18
C ALA A 78 20.99 -0.24 -14.53
N SER A 79 20.56 0.75 -13.76
CA SER A 79 20.90 2.16 -13.98
C SER A 79 22.23 2.59 -13.33
N ASN A 80 22.67 1.93 -12.26
CA ASN A 80 23.94 2.22 -11.57
C ASN A 80 24.77 0.93 -11.37
N PRO A 81 25.71 0.59 -12.28
CA PRO A 81 26.53 -0.61 -12.17
C PRO A 81 27.70 -0.50 -11.17
N ILE A 82 28.00 0.69 -10.65
CA ILE A 82 29.16 0.96 -9.76
C ILE A 82 28.64 1.18 -8.33
N GLY A 83 28.58 0.10 -7.54
CA GLY A 83 28.14 0.19 -6.14
C GLY A 83 27.52 -1.10 -5.61
N ALA A 84 27.99 -2.25 -6.06
CA ALA A 84 27.67 -3.51 -5.40
C ALA A 84 28.47 -3.59 -4.10
N SER A 85 28.00 -2.92 -3.05
CA SER A 85 28.39 -3.27 -1.69
C SER A 85 27.56 -4.50 -1.31
N ASP A 86 28.26 -5.60 -1.04
CA ASP A 86 27.73 -6.87 -0.57
C ASP A 86 26.56 -6.68 0.41
N THR A 87 25.34 -6.98 -0.03
CA THR A 87 24.16 -6.92 0.84
C THR A 87 23.31 -8.17 0.64
N SER A 88 23.84 -9.28 1.17
CA SER A 88 23.03 -10.44 1.57
C SER A 88 22.10 -10.11 2.76
N THR A 89 22.20 -8.90 3.31
CA THR A 89 21.21 -8.31 4.20
C THR A 89 20.05 -7.81 3.36
N ILE A 90 18.84 -8.34 3.60
CA ILE A 90 17.57 -7.92 2.99
C ILE A 90 17.37 -6.41 3.25
N THR A 91 17.96 -5.55 2.42
CA THR A 91 17.81 -4.10 2.52
C THR A 91 16.50 -3.77 1.87
N ARG A 92 15.43 -3.88 2.66
CA ARG A 92 14.10 -3.48 2.20
C ARG A 92 14.09 -1.99 1.88
N LEU A 93 13.37 -1.64 0.83
CA LEU A 93 13.23 -0.24 0.46
C LEU A 93 12.45 0.51 1.54
N PRO A 94 12.74 1.81 1.75
CA PRO A 94 11.94 2.64 2.63
C PRO A 94 10.46 2.61 2.23
N CYS A 95 9.58 2.47 3.22
CA CYS A 95 8.13 2.38 3.04
C CYS A 95 7.52 3.53 2.21
N HIS A 96 8.05 4.74 2.35
CA HIS A 96 7.58 5.92 1.62
C HIS A 96 7.90 5.81 0.11
N VAL A 97 9.04 5.20 -0.24
CA VAL A 97 9.45 4.95 -1.63
C VAL A 97 8.52 3.92 -2.29
N THR A 98 8.30 2.80 -1.63
CA THR A 98 7.41 1.74 -2.13
C THR A 98 5.95 2.20 -2.17
N TRP A 99 5.50 2.99 -1.19
CA TRP A 99 4.15 3.57 -1.16
C TRP A 99 3.92 4.52 -2.34
N LYS A 100 4.89 5.39 -2.67
CA LYS A 100 4.84 6.28 -3.83
C LYS A 100 4.78 5.49 -5.12
N ARG A 101 5.74 4.58 -5.35
CA ARG A 101 5.81 3.78 -6.59
C ARG A 101 4.56 2.93 -6.81
N ALA A 102 4.00 2.35 -5.74
CA ALA A 102 2.78 1.54 -5.81
C ALA A 102 1.53 2.32 -6.28
N ARG A 103 1.57 3.65 -6.28
CA ARG A 103 0.44 4.54 -6.63
C ARG A 103 0.68 5.34 -7.91
N GLN A 104 1.88 5.28 -8.46
CA GLN A 104 2.22 5.89 -9.74
C GLN A 104 1.64 5.07 -10.90
N ARG A 105 1.25 5.77 -11.95
CA ARG A 105 0.97 5.20 -13.26
C ARG A 105 2.29 4.89 -13.99
N PRO A 106 2.25 4.11 -15.08
CA PRO A 106 3.42 3.96 -15.95
C PRO A 106 3.96 5.30 -16.49
N SER A 107 3.11 6.32 -16.63
CA SER A 107 3.52 7.70 -16.98
C SER A 107 4.26 8.45 -15.85
N GLY A 108 4.28 7.92 -14.63
CA GLY A 108 4.81 8.59 -13.43
C GLY A 108 3.77 9.40 -12.66
N GLU A 109 2.60 9.66 -13.26
CA GLU A 109 1.54 10.48 -12.66
C GLU A 109 0.71 9.74 -11.61
N TYR A 110 0.06 10.49 -10.74
CA TYR A 110 -0.92 9.96 -9.78
C TYR A 110 -2.35 10.11 -10.31
N THR A 111 -3.23 9.18 -9.92
CA THR A 111 -4.64 9.24 -10.35
C THR A 111 -5.46 10.27 -9.56
N TYR A 112 -5.07 10.54 -8.32
CA TYR A 112 -5.81 11.43 -7.42
C TYR A 112 -4.87 12.53 -6.94
N GLU A 113 -5.35 13.77 -6.96
CA GLU A 113 -4.60 14.94 -6.54
C GLU A 113 -4.18 14.87 -5.06
N GLU A 114 -5.04 14.31 -4.20
CA GLU A 114 -4.72 14.09 -2.79
C GLU A 114 -3.53 13.14 -2.64
N THR A 115 -3.45 12.09 -3.46
CA THR A 115 -2.31 11.16 -3.46
C THR A 115 -1.04 11.84 -3.99
N ALA A 116 -1.17 12.71 -5.00
CA ALA A 116 -0.05 13.51 -5.49
C ALA A 116 0.46 14.48 -4.42
N SER A 117 -0.44 15.06 -3.62
CA SER A 117 -0.07 15.96 -2.51
C SER A 117 0.68 15.25 -1.41
N ILE A 118 0.27 14.03 -1.02
CA ILE A 118 1.06 13.18 -0.11
C ILE A 118 2.42 12.85 -0.72
N ALA A 119 2.49 12.52 -2.01
CA ALA A 119 3.75 12.21 -2.67
C ALA A 119 4.74 13.38 -2.68
N ARG A 120 4.25 14.61 -2.89
CA ARG A 120 5.06 15.84 -2.76
C ARG A 120 5.53 16.05 -1.32
N ARG A 121 4.64 15.87 -0.35
CA ARG A 121 4.99 15.99 1.07
C ARG A 121 6.06 14.98 1.50
N ILE A 122 6.01 13.77 0.95
CA ILE A 122 7.07 12.77 1.14
C ILE A 122 8.42 13.29 0.61
N ASP A 123 8.46 13.90 -0.58
CA ASP A 123 9.70 14.44 -1.13
C ASP A 123 10.29 15.56 -0.26
N GLU A 124 9.44 16.47 0.22
CA GLU A 124 9.84 17.52 1.17
C GLU A 124 10.44 16.94 2.46
N LEU A 125 9.82 15.91 3.03
CA LEU A 125 10.30 15.26 4.26
C LEU A 125 11.59 14.47 4.04
N VAL A 126 11.77 13.86 2.86
CA VAL A 126 13.03 13.21 2.48
C VAL A 126 14.14 14.26 2.42
N GLU A 127 13.89 15.41 1.79
CA GLU A 127 14.87 16.51 1.73
C GLU A 127 15.19 17.09 3.11
N GLN A 128 14.19 17.28 3.97
CA GLN A 128 14.42 17.69 5.36
C GLN A 128 15.24 16.66 6.13
N SER A 129 15.09 15.37 5.80
CA SER A 129 15.86 14.30 6.42
C SER A 129 17.31 14.29 5.96
N THR A 130 17.58 14.53 4.67
CA THR A 130 18.96 14.65 4.16
C THR A 130 19.66 15.89 4.71
N GLN A 131 18.93 16.98 4.96
CA GLN A 131 19.42 18.19 5.62
C GLN A 131 19.57 18.03 7.14
N GLY A 132 19.14 16.91 7.73
CA GLY A 132 19.19 16.65 9.17
C GLY A 132 18.18 17.44 10.00
N THR A 133 17.25 18.16 9.37
CA THR A 133 16.18 18.92 10.06
C THR A 133 15.03 18.01 10.51
N PHE A 134 14.87 16.86 9.87
CA PHE A 134 13.89 15.83 10.23
C PHE A 134 14.57 14.48 10.45
N THR A 135 14.28 13.81 11.56
CA THR A 135 14.77 12.45 11.81
C THR A 135 13.57 11.51 11.98
N PRO A 136 13.28 10.64 10.99
CA PRO A 136 12.20 9.68 11.11
C PRO A 136 12.57 8.62 12.16
N GLU A 137 11.76 8.50 13.22
CA GLU A 137 11.98 7.51 14.27
C GLU A 137 10.76 6.60 14.47
N GLY A 138 10.99 5.30 14.37
CA GLY A 138 9.97 4.29 14.66
C GLY A 138 8.67 4.51 13.90
N ARG A 139 7.59 4.85 14.61
CA ARG A 139 6.24 5.02 14.05
C ARG A 139 5.97 6.40 13.47
N GLU A 140 6.88 7.34 13.66
CA GLU A 140 6.87 8.67 13.08
C GLU A 140 7.79 8.70 11.86
N ASP A 141 7.62 7.72 10.99
CA ASP A 141 8.37 7.66 9.74
C ASP A 141 7.86 8.71 8.74
N ILE A 142 8.62 8.91 7.66
CA ILE A 142 8.30 9.89 6.61
C ILE A 142 6.88 9.71 6.07
N LEU A 143 6.44 8.45 5.91
CA LEU A 143 5.14 8.15 5.34
C LEU A 143 4.00 8.48 6.31
N ALA A 144 4.14 8.12 7.58
CA ALA A 144 3.18 8.41 8.64
C ALA A 144 3.01 9.92 8.84
N VAL A 145 4.12 10.66 8.84
CA VAL A 145 4.13 12.13 8.94
C VAL A 145 3.49 12.76 7.70
N ALA A 146 3.81 12.28 6.49
CA ALA A 146 3.23 12.81 5.26
C ALA A 146 1.70 12.62 5.19
N ILE A 147 1.21 11.44 5.60
CA ILE A 147 -0.23 11.13 5.64
C ILE A 147 -0.93 11.87 6.80
N GLY A 148 -0.19 12.31 7.83
CA GLY A 148 -0.75 12.94 9.02
C GLY A 148 -1.50 11.95 9.92
N ARG A 149 -1.22 10.64 9.79
CA ARG A 149 -1.82 9.59 10.61
C ARG A 149 -0.73 8.67 11.14
N PRO A 150 -0.71 8.38 12.46
CA PRO A 150 0.20 7.39 13.01
C PRO A 150 0.02 6.02 12.33
N GLU A 151 1.12 5.29 12.19
CA GLU A 151 1.14 3.92 11.69
C GLU A 151 0.11 3.03 12.43
N HIS A 152 -0.70 2.26 11.70
CA HIS A 152 -1.71 1.38 12.29
C HIS A 152 -1.09 0.33 13.20
N TYR A 153 -1.65 0.12 14.40
CA TYR A 153 -1.20 -0.91 15.34
C TYR A 153 -1.14 -2.29 14.67
N GLY A 154 0.08 -2.76 14.41
CA GLY A 154 0.38 -4.13 13.96
C GLY A 154 0.84 -4.29 12.51
N ARG A 155 0.79 -3.26 11.65
CA ARG A 155 1.23 -3.38 10.24
C ARG A 155 1.91 -2.11 9.75
N VAL A 156 2.89 -2.27 8.86
CA VAL A 156 3.56 -1.15 8.19
C VAL A 156 2.93 -0.87 6.83
N GLN A 157 2.62 0.40 6.56
CA GLN A 157 2.07 0.87 5.30
C GLN A 157 3.13 0.80 4.19
N GLY A 158 2.70 0.43 2.99
CA GLY A 158 3.61 0.38 1.83
C GLY A 158 4.57 -0.82 1.80
N VAL A 159 4.52 -1.74 2.76
CA VAL A 159 5.50 -2.83 2.90
C VAL A 159 4.85 -4.23 2.75
N GLY A 160 3.53 -4.32 2.76
CA GLY A 160 2.79 -5.57 2.53
C GLY A 160 2.10 -6.15 3.77
N LYS A 161 1.26 -7.18 3.58
CA LYS A 161 0.33 -7.67 4.62
C LYS A 161 1.00 -8.43 5.78
N PHE A 162 2.15 -9.05 5.54
CA PHE A 162 2.76 -10.03 6.45
C PHE A 162 3.88 -9.45 7.33
N ILE A 163 4.06 -8.13 7.33
CA ILE A 163 5.22 -7.49 7.96
C ILE A 163 4.74 -6.62 9.11
N GLY A 164 5.13 -7.05 10.32
CA GLY A 164 4.78 -6.36 11.55
C GLY A 164 5.71 -5.17 11.83
N ILE A 165 5.20 -4.20 12.60
CA ILE A 165 5.95 -3.01 13.04
C ILE A 165 7.31 -3.39 13.66
N ARG A 166 7.36 -4.41 14.53
CA ARG A 166 8.60 -4.84 15.19
C ARG A 166 9.62 -5.47 14.24
N GLN A 167 9.15 -6.15 13.18
CA GLN A 167 10.04 -6.74 12.18
C GLN A 167 10.65 -5.66 11.28
N PHE A 168 9.92 -4.57 11.06
CA PHE A 168 10.35 -3.48 10.18
C PHE A 168 11.17 -2.41 10.91
N PHE A 169 10.66 -1.89 12.03
CA PHE A 169 11.30 -0.83 12.82
C PHE A 169 12.19 -1.34 13.95
N GLY A 170 12.20 -2.66 14.20
CA GLY A 170 12.90 -3.24 15.34
C GLY A 170 12.13 -3.14 16.67
N PRO A 171 12.72 -3.65 17.76
CA PRO A 171 12.15 -3.52 19.10
C PRO A 171 12.12 -2.04 19.53
N PRO A 172 11.12 -1.62 20.34
CA PRO A 172 11.10 -0.27 20.88
C PRO A 172 12.38 -0.01 21.67
N THR A 173 12.94 1.19 21.51
CA THR A 173 14.09 1.62 22.30
C THR A 173 13.71 1.63 23.77
N SER A 174 14.41 0.84 24.60
CA SER A 174 14.25 0.87 26.05
C SER A 174 14.58 2.28 26.57
N HIS A 175 13.72 2.85 27.41
CA HIS A 175 13.96 4.12 28.09
C HIS A 175 15.25 4.13 28.95
N HIS A 176 15.91 2.99 29.14
CA HIS A 176 17.14 2.88 29.92
C HIS A 176 18.42 3.34 29.18
N SER A 177 18.44 3.37 27.84
CA SER A 177 19.65 3.74 27.09
C SER A 177 19.85 5.25 26.92
N LYS A 178 18.78 6.06 27.06
CA LYS A 178 18.87 7.53 26.94
C LYS A 178 19.66 8.16 28.10
N ALA A 179 19.66 7.52 29.27
CA ALA A 179 20.42 7.97 30.44
C ALA A 179 21.94 7.76 30.32
N MET A 180 22.39 6.72 29.61
CA MET A 180 23.82 6.40 29.50
C MET A 180 24.57 7.24 28.44
N SER A 181 23.87 7.75 27.42
CA SER A 181 24.50 8.63 26.42
C SER A 181 24.75 10.04 26.97
N VAL A 182 23.82 10.58 27.77
CA VAL A 182 23.97 11.91 28.40
C VAL A 182 25.09 11.92 29.44
N MET A 183 25.30 10.81 30.17
CA MET A 183 26.35 10.73 31.20
C MET A 183 27.78 10.54 30.65
N ARG A 184 27.95 10.19 29.37
CA ARG A 184 29.29 10.03 28.78
C ARG A 184 29.87 11.32 28.18
N SER A 185 29.05 12.35 27.97
CA SER A 185 29.48 13.65 27.42
C SER A 185 29.83 14.70 28.49
N SER A 186 29.78 14.34 29.78
CA SER A 186 30.08 15.25 30.91
C SER A 186 31.36 14.88 31.67
N ARG A 187 32.28 14.12 31.07
CA ARG A 187 33.66 14.01 31.56
C ARG A 187 34.61 14.46 30.46
N VAL A 188 34.82 15.77 30.40
CA VAL A 188 36.11 16.36 30.04
C VAL A 188 36.72 16.85 31.34
#